data_AF-A0A4U1C011-F1
#
_entry.id   AF-A0A4U1C011-F1
#
_cell.length_a   1.000
_cell.length_b   1.000
_cell.length_c   1.000
_cell.angle_alpha   90.00
_cell.angle_beta   90.00
_cell.angle_gamma   90.00
#
_symmetry.space_group_name_H-M   'P 1'
#
loop_
_entity.id
_entity.type
_entity.pdbx_description
1 polymer ?
#
loop_
_entity_poly.entity_id
_entity_poly.type
_entity_poly.pdbx_seq_one_letter_code
_entity_poly.pdbx_strand_id
1 'polypeptide(L)'
;MEKYYLLVELNDLLEVRFSINEEKIPISKFERVNKNFYVFEIPNQIGLSLSLRVSFNGLMGSSINIKIIDHADNLIWQSRARILKVSGFENTYTVNLGKTGDSQFDWTSVSDGDHQKSNHRTYLKHNIEKTVPLENTSVFVYFATDRGKIESKDELFPDYNGERSMLSYGICEVNIPKKRKIGELSRPAWWKFEFQENPNKHFLILGGSELNIDEFFVSLGERITLSDENDLFVFIHGFNTNFQDAIMRTAQIAYDLGFQGAPVTYSWPSDGKVISYPYDEESIQYSSSHLKDFLIDIRAKTKAEKIHVIAHSMGNRGLTNAIVGLKEEGFFDEFIFNQIILAAPDIDVQVFLSTIVPKMQKCSQRITLYASSEDRALKLSRSIHKSIIRLGESGDYITCCHGIDTVDASNTDPSFLGHGYFASTSPLINDIYQLFRFNHAPENRNLLNIETDKFQYWQFK
;
A
#
# COMPACT_ATOMS: atom_id res chain seq x y z
N MET A 1 19.93 15.86 42.15
CA MET A 1 19.60 16.63 40.92
C MET A 1 19.01 15.63 39.95
N GLU A 2 17.73 15.78 39.59
CA GLU A 2 17.09 14.91 38.60
C GLU A 2 17.81 15.06 37.25
N LYS A 3 18.18 13.94 36.65
CA LYS A 3 18.70 13.88 35.29
C LYS A 3 17.59 13.42 34.36
N TYR A 4 17.55 14.02 33.18
CA TYR A 4 16.62 13.68 32.11
C TYR A 4 17.39 13.35 30.84
N TYR A 5 16.87 12.41 30.06
CA TYR A 5 17.46 11.98 28.81
C TYR A 5 16.47 12.16 27.67
N LEU A 6 16.95 12.74 26.57
CA LEU A 6 16.25 12.80 25.31
C LEU A 6 16.64 11.57 24.46
N LEU A 7 15.65 10.75 24.13
CA LEU A 7 15.78 9.62 23.22
C LEU A 7 15.19 10.02 21.88
N VAL A 8 15.97 9.84 20.81
CA VAL A 8 15.52 10.05 19.44
C VAL A 8 15.66 8.75 18.67
N GLU A 9 14.52 8.20 18.26
CA GLU A 9 14.41 7.00 17.47
C GLU A 9 13.94 7.36 16.05
N LEU A 10 14.61 6.81 15.06
CA LEU A 10 14.41 7.06 13.64
C LEU A 10 13.97 5.78 12.96
N ASN A 11 12.96 5.86 12.11
CA ASN A 11 12.45 4.70 11.40
C ASN A 11 13.27 4.35 10.16
N ASP A 12 13.97 5.34 9.59
CA ASP A 12 14.74 5.24 8.34
C ASP A 12 16.08 6.00 8.46
N LEU A 13 16.92 5.88 7.43
CA LEU A 13 18.20 6.60 7.31
C LEU A 13 17.97 8.10 7.13
N LEU A 14 17.91 8.82 8.25
CA LEU A 14 17.69 10.27 8.29
C LEU A 14 18.96 11.00 8.73
N GLU A 15 19.34 12.07 8.03
CA GLU A 15 20.40 12.98 8.51
C GLU A 15 19.80 13.97 9.51
N VAL A 16 19.81 13.62 10.80
CA VAL A 16 19.27 14.46 11.86
C VAL A 16 20.33 15.46 12.33
N ARG A 17 20.03 16.75 12.21
CA ARG A 17 20.78 17.81 12.90
C ARG A 17 20.12 18.11 14.25
N PHE A 18 20.88 18.64 15.19
CA PHE A 18 20.38 18.98 16.53
C PHE A 18 20.80 20.41 16.89
N SER A 19 19.89 21.17 17.51
CA SER A 19 20.17 22.50 18.06
C SER A 19 19.52 22.66 19.43
N ILE A 20 20.09 23.49 20.30
CA ILE A 20 19.48 23.93 21.58
C ILE A 20 19.65 25.45 21.65
N ASN A 21 18.59 26.21 21.97
CA ASN A 21 18.62 27.68 21.99
C ASN A 21 19.25 28.31 20.71
N GLU A 22 18.93 27.75 19.53
CA GLU A 22 19.53 28.14 18.23
C GLU A 22 21.05 27.88 18.08
N GLU A 23 21.75 27.42 19.13
CA GLU A 23 23.11 26.93 19.01
C GLU A 23 23.12 25.52 18.44
N LYS A 24 23.86 25.33 17.34
CA LYS A 24 24.08 24.01 16.75
C LYS A 24 24.81 23.11 17.74
N ILE A 25 24.17 22.01 18.10
CA ILE A 25 24.85 20.97 18.87
C ILE A 25 25.44 19.99 17.86
N PRO A 26 26.78 19.81 17.86
CA PRO A 26 27.39 18.81 17.01
C PRO A 26 26.88 17.42 17.44
N ILE A 27 26.58 16.56 16.45
CA ILE A 27 26.07 15.20 16.65
C ILE A 27 26.96 14.38 17.60
N SER A 28 28.23 14.74 17.74
CA SER A 28 29.20 14.14 18.67
C SER A 28 28.83 14.30 20.14
N LYS A 29 27.89 15.18 20.50
CA LYS A 29 27.34 15.26 21.86
C LYS A 29 26.18 14.30 22.12
N PHE A 30 25.67 13.62 21.09
CA PHE A 30 24.68 12.55 21.22
C PHE A 30 25.41 11.21 21.28
N GLU A 31 25.06 10.38 22.24
CA GLU A 31 25.50 9.00 22.26
C GLU A 31 24.66 8.22 21.25
N ARG A 32 25.29 7.77 20.16
CA ARG A 32 24.65 6.93 19.15
C ARG A 32 24.68 5.49 19.63
N VAL A 33 23.52 4.96 20.02
CA VAL A 33 23.40 3.57 20.49
C VAL A 33 23.37 2.61 19.30
N ASN A 34 22.70 2.99 18.22
CA ASN A 34 22.71 2.24 16.96
C ASN A 34 22.42 3.15 15.76
N LYS A 35 22.22 2.58 14.57
CA LYS A 35 22.02 3.33 13.32
C LYS A 35 20.86 4.33 13.41
N ASN A 36 19.84 4.03 14.21
CA ASN A 36 18.53 4.66 14.26
C ASN A 36 18.21 5.28 15.63
N PHE A 37 19.11 5.20 16.61
CA PHE A 37 18.82 5.58 18.00
C PHE A 37 19.91 6.46 18.59
N TYR A 38 19.50 7.61 19.11
CA TYR A 38 20.35 8.63 19.71
C TYR A 38 19.87 8.95 21.12
N VAL A 39 20.83 9.13 22.04
CA VAL A 39 20.59 9.50 23.44
C VAL A 39 21.34 10.78 23.76
N PHE A 40 20.69 11.68 24.49
CA PHE A 40 21.30 12.94 24.95
C PHE A 40 20.89 13.26 26.37
N GLU A 41 21.86 13.44 27.26
CA GLU A 41 21.62 13.92 28.62
C GLU A 41 21.27 15.42 28.58
N ILE A 42 20.08 15.78 29.06
CA ILE A 42 19.61 17.16 29.07
C ILE A 42 20.41 17.93 30.13
N PRO A 43 21.12 19.02 29.77
CA PRO A 43 21.89 19.80 30.73
C PRO A 43 21.00 20.36 31.84
N ASN A 44 21.47 20.29 33.08
CA ASN A 44 20.72 20.77 34.23
C ASN A 44 20.89 22.30 34.39
N GLN A 45 20.17 23.09 33.59
CA GLN A 45 20.09 24.55 33.74
C GLN A 45 18.64 25.01 33.95
N ILE A 46 18.46 25.97 34.84
CA ILE A 46 17.16 26.58 35.14
C ILE A 46 16.75 27.47 33.96
N GLY A 47 15.55 27.24 33.39
CA GLY A 47 15.00 28.09 32.32
C GLY A 47 15.38 27.72 30.88
N LEU A 48 15.87 26.50 30.64
CA LEU A 48 16.16 26.01 29.28
C LEU A 48 14.90 25.97 28.42
N SER A 49 14.97 26.53 27.21
CA SER A 49 14.08 26.23 26.08
C SER A 49 14.83 25.32 25.12
N LEU A 50 14.63 24.00 25.23
CA LEU A 50 15.22 23.11 24.24
C LEU A 50 14.38 23.25 22.96
N SER A 51 15.02 23.52 21.82
CA SER A 51 14.39 23.65 20.50
C SER A 51 15.07 22.70 19.54
N LEU A 52 14.57 21.46 19.49
CA LEU A 52 15.14 20.43 18.63
C LEU A 52 14.78 20.69 17.18
N ARG A 53 15.70 21.22 16.37
CA ARG A 53 15.57 21.30 14.90
C ARG A 53 16.03 20.01 14.26
N VAL A 54 15.11 19.23 13.74
CA VAL A 54 15.48 18.07 12.91
C VAL A 54 15.24 18.38 11.45
N SER A 55 16.32 18.44 10.66
CA SER A 55 16.27 18.38 9.20
C SER A 55 16.17 16.91 8.78
N PHE A 56 15.41 16.61 7.73
CA PHE A 56 15.29 15.26 7.18
C PHE A 56 15.51 15.30 5.67
N ASN A 57 16.30 14.35 5.15
CA ASN A 57 16.34 13.98 3.72
C ASN A 57 15.63 12.62 3.50
N GLY A 58 14.53 12.39 4.22
CA GLY A 58 13.87 11.09 4.29
C GLY A 58 12.79 10.87 3.23
N LEU A 59 12.51 9.60 2.94
CA LEU A 59 11.35 9.16 2.18
C LEU A 59 10.04 9.55 2.86
N MET A 60 8.97 9.70 2.06
CA MET A 60 7.62 9.82 2.60
C MET A 60 7.35 8.69 3.57
N GLY A 61 6.85 9.02 4.76
CA GLY A 61 6.56 8.02 5.77
C GLY A 61 7.58 7.78 6.86
N SER A 62 8.79 8.28 6.65
CA SER A 62 9.81 8.34 7.69
C SER A 62 9.20 9.01 8.92
N SER A 63 9.48 8.45 10.10
CA SER A 63 9.10 9.10 11.35
C SER A 63 10.28 9.26 12.29
N ILE A 64 10.14 10.25 13.16
CA ILE A 64 10.98 10.46 14.31
C ILE A 64 10.11 10.28 15.56
N ASN A 65 10.55 9.41 16.45
CA ASN A 65 10.00 9.27 17.78
C ASN A 65 10.96 9.96 18.75
N ILE A 66 10.44 10.91 19.50
CA ILE A 66 11.20 11.64 20.51
C ILE A 66 10.59 11.29 21.85
N LYS A 67 11.40 10.76 22.78
CA LYS A 67 10.99 10.48 24.16
C LYS A 67 11.87 11.23 25.12
N ILE A 68 11.31 11.63 26.25
CA ILE A 68 12.07 12.13 27.39
C ILE A 68 11.82 11.19 28.54
N ILE A 69 12.91 10.69 29.13
CA ILE A 69 12.89 9.80 30.29
C ILE A 69 13.67 10.42 31.45
N ASP A 70 13.36 10.03 32.68
CA ASP A 70 14.19 10.34 33.84
C ASP A 70 15.33 9.31 34.01
N HIS A 71 16.19 9.52 35.00
CA HIS A 71 17.27 8.61 35.39
C HIS A 71 16.86 7.21 35.85
N ALA A 72 15.56 6.95 36.04
CA ALA A 72 15.00 5.66 36.39
C ALA A 72 14.21 5.04 35.21
N ASP A 73 14.44 5.53 33.99
CA ASP A 73 13.79 5.12 32.73
C ASP A 73 12.27 5.37 32.69
N ASN A 74 11.72 6.20 33.58
CA ASN A 74 10.31 6.54 33.53
C ASN A 74 10.04 7.49 32.36
N LEU A 75 9.05 7.17 31.54
CA LEU A 75 8.60 8.03 30.45
C LEU A 75 7.95 9.30 31.00
N ILE A 76 8.58 10.44 30.73
CA ILE A 76 8.08 11.76 31.12
C ILE A 76 7.25 12.37 29.99
N TRP A 77 7.71 12.18 28.75
CA TRP A 77 7.02 12.69 27.56
C TRP A 77 7.40 11.93 26.30
N GLN A 78 6.51 11.92 25.32
CA GLN A 78 6.82 11.45 23.97
C GLN A 78 6.09 12.26 22.92
N SER A 79 6.71 12.42 21.76
CA SER A 79 6.07 12.87 20.53
C SER A 79 6.58 12.08 19.35
N ARG A 80 5.72 11.94 18.36
CA ARG A 80 6.04 11.35 17.08
C ARG A 80 5.77 12.36 16.00
N ALA A 81 6.77 12.68 15.20
CA ALA A 81 6.61 13.46 13.98
C ALA A 81 6.82 12.53 12.78
N ARG A 82 5.99 12.73 11.75
CA ARG A 82 5.94 11.86 10.58
C ARG A 82 5.96 12.69 9.31
N ILE A 83 6.73 12.27 8.31
CA ILE A 83 6.79 12.93 7.01
C ILE A 83 5.54 12.53 6.21
N LEU A 84 4.55 13.43 6.19
CA LEU A 84 3.28 13.21 5.46
C LEU A 84 3.31 13.73 4.01
N LYS A 85 4.36 14.48 3.64
CA LYS A 85 4.55 15.01 2.29
C LYS A 85 6.03 15.24 2.02
N VAL A 86 6.55 14.74 0.89
CA VAL A 86 7.92 15.02 0.45
C VAL A 86 7.87 16.30 -0.39
N SER A 87 8.22 17.42 0.22
CA SER A 87 8.66 18.61 -0.51
C SER A 87 10.19 18.60 -0.48
N GLY A 88 10.86 18.97 -1.58
CA GLY A 88 12.33 18.96 -1.70
C GLY A 88 13.08 19.96 -0.81
N PHE A 89 12.64 20.16 0.43
CA PHE A 89 13.16 21.12 1.40
C PHE A 89 13.46 20.44 2.74
N GLU A 90 14.51 20.92 3.43
CA GLU A 90 14.77 20.58 4.84
C GLU A 90 13.57 21.01 5.69
N ASN A 91 12.74 20.07 6.12
CA ASN A 91 11.67 20.34 7.07
C ASN A 91 12.26 20.48 8.47
N THR A 92 11.90 21.54 9.20
CA THR A 92 12.33 21.77 10.59
C THR A 92 11.16 21.52 11.53
N TYR A 93 11.32 20.54 12.42
CA TYR A 93 10.47 20.43 13.61
C TYR A 93 11.10 21.26 14.71
N THR A 94 10.31 21.96 15.52
CA THR A 94 10.78 22.57 16.77
C THR A 94 9.95 22.00 17.90
N VAL A 95 10.57 21.30 18.85
CA VAL A 95 9.93 20.93 20.13
C VAL A 95 10.44 21.92 21.15
N ASN A 96 9.56 22.70 21.79
CA ASN A 96 9.93 23.59 22.90
C ASN A 96 9.81 22.83 24.23
N LEU A 97 10.91 22.70 24.98
CA LEU A 97 10.89 22.19 26.36
C LEU A 97 10.98 23.36 27.33
N GLY A 98 9.96 23.64 28.12
CA GLY A 98 9.99 24.66 29.17
C GLY A 98 9.48 24.14 30.51
N LYS A 99 10.06 24.62 31.62
CA LYS A 99 9.54 24.39 32.98
C LYS A 99 8.69 25.60 33.39
N THR A 100 7.37 25.49 33.29
CA THR A 100 6.45 26.53 33.80
C THR A 100 5.98 26.15 35.21
N GLY A 101 6.62 26.73 36.21
CA GLY A 101 6.28 26.50 37.63
C GLY A 101 6.67 25.12 38.16
N ASP A 102 6.06 24.73 39.28
CA ASP A 102 6.54 23.60 40.11
C ASP A 102 6.29 22.20 39.56
N SER A 103 5.51 21.98 38.49
CA SER A 103 5.29 20.61 37.99
C SER A 103 4.57 20.46 36.64
N GLN A 104 4.56 21.44 35.74
CA GLN A 104 3.96 21.26 34.41
C GLN A 104 4.91 21.67 33.28
N PHE A 105 5.09 20.76 32.33
CA PHE A 105 5.75 21.00 31.05
C PHE A 105 4.68 21.37 30.02
N ASP A 106 4.86 22.49 29.33
CA ASP A 106 3.96 22.97 28.28
C ASP A 106 4.60 22.68 26.90
N TRP A 107 3.85 22.06 25.98
CA TRP A 107 4.40 21.48 24.75
C TRP A 107 3.75 22.08 23.51
N THR A 108 4.56 22.68 22.63
CA THR A 108 4.13 23.15 21.31
C THR A 108 5.12 22.71 20.25
N SER A 109 4.64 22.14 19.15
CA SER A 109 5.42 21.94 17.94
C SER A 109 5.10 23.04 16.93
N VAL A 110 6.14 23.67 16.41
CA VAL A 110 6.06 24.67 15.32
C VAL A 110 6.87 24.14 14.15
N SER A 111 6.23 24.00 12.99
CA SER A 111 6.91 23.76 11.71
C SER A 111 7.21 25.12 11.07
N ASP A 112 8.48 25.50 11.01
CA ASP A 112 8.89 26.70 10.29
C ASP A 112 8.97 26.40 8.79
N GLY A 113 8.06 27.02 8.05
CA GLY A 113 8.04 27.04 6.59
C GLY A 113 7.64 28.42 6.11
N ASP A 114 8.43 29.45 6.41
CA ASP A 114 8.78 30.54 5.46
C ASP A 114 9.67 31.61 6.13
N HIS A 115 10.86 31.84 5.57
CA HIS A 115 11.58 33.10 5.76
C HIS A 115 11.31 34.01 4.56
N GLN A 116 10.06 34.45 4.37
CA GLN A 116 9.78 35.68 3.64
C GLN A 116 8.75 36.53 4.37
N LYS A 117 9.23 37.67 4.88
CA LYS A 117 8.41 38.78 5.39
C LYS A 117 7.49 39.27 4.27
N SER A 118 6.24 38.85 4.27
CA SER A 118 5.17 39.59 3.59
C SER A 118 3.94 39.64 4.49
N ASN A 119 3.32 40.82 4.55
CA ASN A 119 2.20 41.15 5.43
C ASN A 119 0.89 40.46 5.00
N HIS A 120 0.85 39.13 5.04
CA HIS A 120 -0.38 38.35 4.89
C HIS A 120 -0.55 37.47 6.13
N ARG A 121 -1.50 37.88 6.99
CA ARG A 121 -2.05 37.07 8.07
C ARG A 121 -2.82 35.90 7.45
N THR A 122 -2.10 34.88 6.99
CA THR A 122 -2.66 33.61 6.56
C THR A 122 -2.65 32.68 7.76
N TYR A 123 -3.84 32.28 8.19
CA TYR A 123 -4.06 31.39 9.31
C TYR A 123 -3.49 29.99 9.00
N LEU A 124 -2.26 29.71 9.42
CA LEU A 124 -1.81 28.33 9.70
C LEU A 124 -2.49 27.88 10.99
N LYS A 125 -3.75 27.45 10.89
CA LYS A 125 -4.45 26.79 11.99
C LYS A 125 -3.97 25.36 12.11
N HIS A 126 -3.62 25.00 13.33
CA HIS A 126 -3.22 23.68 13.82
C HIS A 126 -3.98 22.51 13.20
N ASN A 127 -3.25 21.41 12.97
CA ASN A 127 -3.67 20.05 13.33
C ASN A 127 -2.45 19.23 13.77
N ILE A 128 -1.78 19.66 14.84
CA ILE A 128 -1.27 18.68 15.80
C ILE A 128 -2.46 18.39 16.68
N GLU A 129 -3.29 17.42 16.29
CA GLU A 129 -4.15 16.79 17.28
C GLU A 129 -3.24 16.28 18.40
N LYS A 130 -3.70 16.33 19.65
CA LYS A 130 -3.11 15.52 20.73
C LYS A 130 -2.96 14.12 20.16
N THR A 131 -1.74 13.75 19.78
CA THR A 131 -1.46 12.42 19.26
C THR A 131 -1.60 11.49 20.45
N VAL A 132 -2.82 10.99 20.64
CA VAL A 132 -3.01 9.66 21.22
C VAL A 132 -1.97 8.81 20.50
N PRO A 133 -1.07 8.10 21.21
CA PRO A 133 -0.08 7.28 20.57
C PRO A 133 -0.81 6.43 19.54
N LEU A 134 -0.58 6.69 18.25
CA LEU A 134 -1.11 5.83 17.20
C LEU A 134 -0.34 4.54 17.38
N GLU A 135 -0.96 3.67 18.16
CA GLU A 135 -0.53 2.32 18.38
C GLU A 135 -0.60 1.51 17.07
N ASN A 136 -1.12 2.08 15.98
CA ASN A 136 -1.38 1.43 14.71
C ASN A 136 -0.15 1.41 13.79
N THR A 137 -0.01 0.31 13.05
CA THR A 137 0.98 0.16 11.98
C THR A 137 0.45 0.80 10.71
N SER A 138 1.34 1.28 9.85
CA SER A 138 1.00 1.90 8.56
C SER A 138 1.74 1.22 7.42
N VAL A 139 1.15 1.20 6.23
CA VAL A 139 1.76 0.71 4.99
C VAL A 139 1.84 1.83 3.97
N PHE A 140 3.00 1.98 3.33
CA PHE A 140 3.16 2.86 2.18
C PHE A 140 2.79 2.11 0.91
N VAL A 141 1.84 2.63 0.16
CA VAL A 141 1.37 2.08 -1.11
C VAL A 141 1.74 3.05 -2.22
N TYR A 142 2.57 2.58 -3.13
CA TYR A 142 2.86 3.29 -4.37
C TYR A 142 1.69 3.13 -5.33
N PHE A 143 1.40 4.14 -6.14
CA PHE A 143 0.34 4.05 -7.13
C PHE A 143 0.76 4.56 -8.50
N ALA A 144 0.23 3.90 -9.52
CA ALA A 144 0.10 4.42 -10.88
C ALA A 144 -1.39 4.42 -11.24
N THR A 145 -1.88 5.50 -11.83
CA THR A 145 -3.29 5.65 -12.16
C THR A 145 -3.49 6.47 -13.42
N ASP A 146 -4.39 6.02 -14.29
CA ASP A 146 -4.86 6.76 -15.47
C ASP A 146 -6.30 7.27 -15.26
N ARG A 147 -6.62 7.59 -14.00
CA ARG A 147 -7.86 8.26 -13.57
C ARG A 147 -7.76 9.77 -13.69
N GLY A 148 -8.91 10.43 -13.86
CA GLY A 148 -9.05 11.87 -13.78
C GLY A 148 -8.73 12.38 -12.37
N LYS A 149 -7.87 13.40 -12.28
CA LYS A 149 -7.47 13.98 -11.00
C LYS A 149 -8.59 14.80 -10.38
N ILE A 150 -8.79 14.68 -9.07
CA ILE A 150 -9.69 15.55 -8.32
C ILE A 150 -8.86 16.73 -7.80
N GLU A 151 -9.10 17.92 -8.36
CA GLU A 151 -8.46 19.16 -7.93
C GLU A 151 -9.11 19.66 -6.63
N SER A 152 -8.51 19.31 -5.49
CA SER A 152 -8.95 19.75 -4.16
C SER A 152 -7.80 20.46 -3.44
N LYS A 153 -8.03 21.69 -3.00
CA LYS A 153 -6.98 22.53 -2.39
C LYS A 153 -6.62 22.14 -0.95
N ASP A 154 -7.44 21.32 -0.31
CA ASP A 154 -7.39 21.06 1.14
C ASP A 154 -7.22 19.57 1.52
N GLU A 155 -6.78 18.72 0.58
CA GLU A 155 -6.61 17.27 0.83
C GLU A 155 -5.21 16.86 1.30
N LEU A 156 -5.16 15.88 2.22
CA LEU A 156 -3.94 15.31 2.79
C LEU A 156 -3.20 14.37 1.81
N PHE A 157 -3.87 13.93 0.75
CA PHE A 157 -3.37 13.01 -0.26
C PHE A 157 -4.02 13.31 -1.62
N PRO A 158 -3.39 12.95 -2.75
CA PRO A 158 -4.02 13.08 -4.06
C PRO A 158 -5.19 12.09 -4.21
N ASP A 159 -6.33 12.54 -4.72
CA ASP A 159 -7.47 11.68 -5.05
C ASP A 159 -7.84 11.76 -6.54
N TYR A 160 -8.51 10.70 -7.01
CA TYR A 160 -8.81 10.50 -8.41
C TYR A 160 -10.23 9.93 -8.61
N ASN A 161 -10.89 10.39 -9.67
CA ASN A 161 -12.26 10.04 -10.01
C ASN A 161 -12.34 8.84 -10.97
N GLY A 162 -13.53 8.60 -11.53
CA GLY A 162 -13.79 7.52 -12.48
C GLY A 162 -13.52 7.89 -13.94
N GLU A 163 -13.07 9.11 -14.26
CA GLU A 163 -12.82 9.55 -15.63
C GLU A 163 -11.45 9.07 -16.12
N ARG A 164 -11.27 8.96 -17.45
CA ARG A 164 -10.00 8.54 -18.06
C ARG A 164 -9.04 9.72 -18.19
N SER A 165 -7.77 9.49 -17.93
CA SER A 165 -6.69 10.48 -18.06
C SER A 165 -5.37 9.82 -18.47
N MET A 166 -4.31 10.61 -18.55
CA MET A 166 -2.94 10.12 -18.65
C MET A 166 -2.45 9.56 -17.31
N LEU A 167 -1.42 8.71 -17.36
CA LEU A 167 -0.79 8.14 -16.16
C LEU A 167 -0.26 9.23 -15.22
N SER A 168 -0.63 9.10 -13.96
CA SER A 168 -0.13 9.83 -12.80
C SER A 168 0.45 8.85 -11.79
N TYR A 169 1.44 9.31 -11.03
CA TYR A 169 2.19 8.48 -10.09
C TYR A 169 2.19 9.10 -8.70
N GLY A 170 2.36 8.27 -7.67
CA GLY A 170 2.53 8.78 -6.33
C GLY A 170 2.62 7.70 -5.27
N ILE A 171 2.45 8.13 -4.04
CA ILE A 171 2.50 7.26 -2.86
C ILE A 171 1.49 7.74 -1.83
N CYS A 172 0.83 6.78 -1.18
CA CYS A 172 -0.12 7.01 -0.09
C CYS A 172 0.29 6.21 1.15
N GLU A 173 0.14 6.82 2.31
CA GLU A 173 0.27 6.15 3.61
C GLU A 173 -1.09 5.67 4.09
N VAL A 174 -1.21 4.38 4.39
CA VAL A 174 -2.46 3.79 4.87
C VAL A 174 -2.28 3.30 6.30
N ASN A 175 -3.16 3.72 7.19
CA ASN A 175 -3.28 3.19 8.54
C ASN A 175 -3.91 1.79 8.52
N ILE A 176 -3.35 0.88 9.33
CA ILE A 176 -3.86 -0.48 9.52
C ILE A 176 -4.40 -0.61 10.95
N PRO A 177 -5.72 -0.84 11.13
CA PRO A 177 -6.28 -0.99 12.47
C PRO A 177 -5.78 -2.29 13.12
N LYS A 178 -5.31 -2.20 14.37
CA LYS A 178 -4.74 -3.34 15.13
C LYS A 178 -5.72 -4.49 15.36
N LYS A 179 -6.98 -4.16 15.67
CA LYS A 179 -8.03 -5.15 15.97
C LYS A 179 -8.88 -5.40 14.73
N ARG A 180 -8.42 -6.31 13.86
CA ARG A 180 -9.14 -6.72 12.65
C ARG A 180 -8.93 -8.21 12.36
N LYS A 181 -9.76 -8.78 11.48
CA LYS A 181 -9.45 -10.10 10.92
C LYS A 181 -8.55 -9.95 9.68
N ILE A 182 -7.64 -10.89 9.47
CA ILE A 182 -6.85 -11.01 8.24
C ILE A 182 -7.81 -11.14 7.04
N GLY A 183 -7.57 -10.42 5.95
CA GLY A 183 -8.43 -10.35 4.77
C GLY A 183 -9.48 -9.23 4.82
N GLU A 184 -9.77 -8.70 6.02
CA GLU A 184 -10.83 -7.73 6.23
C GLU A 184 -10.37 -6.31 5.93
N LEU A 185 -11.18 -5.59 5.16
CA LEU A 185 -11.04 -4.16 4.94
C LEU A 185 -12.16 -3.43 5.71
N SER A 186 -11.88 -3.10 6.97
CA SER A 186 -12.82 -2.45 7.88
C SER A 186 -13.01 -0.98 7.50
N ARG A 187 -14.26 -0.56 7.28
CA ARG A 187 -14.65 0.81 6.96
C ARG A 187 -15.79 1.31 7.85
N PRO A 188 -15.96 2.64 7.98
CA PRO A 188 -17.15 3.21 8.56
C PRO A 188 -18.36 2.70 7.78
N ALA A 189 -19.31 2.12 8.50
CA ALA A 189 -20.53 1.58 7.93
C ALA A 189 -21.71 2.28 8.59
N TRP A 190 -22.54 2.95 7.79
CA TRP A 190 -23.74 3.66 8.28
C TRP A 190 -24.71 2.72 9.02
N TRP A 191 -24.78 1.44 8.63
CA TRP A 191 -25.57 0.41 9.33
C TRP A 191 -24.97 -0.04 10.67
N LYS A 192 -23.69 0.27 10.94
CA LYS A 192 -23.07 0.13 12.27
C LYS A 192 -23.19 1.40 13.10
N PHE A 193 -23.92 2.42 12.61
CA PHE A 193 -24.00 3.75 13.19
C PHE A 193 -22.63 4.44 13.36
N GLU A 194 -21.64 4.05 12.53
CA GLU A 194 -20.31 4.64 12.50
C GLU A 194 -20.26 5.74 11.43
N PHE A 195 -20.53 6.98 11.86
CA PHE A 195 -20.62 8.16 10.98
C PHE A 195 -19.30 8.94 10.89
N GLN A 196 -18.25 8.51 11.59
CA GLN A 196 -16.93 9.13 11.60
C GLN A 196 -15.83 8.09 11.40
N GLU A 197 -14.80 8.47 10.66
CA GLU A 197 -13.59 7.68 10.46
C GLU A 197 -12.81 7.55 11.77
N ASN A 198 -12.39 6.33 12.10
CA ASN A 198 -11.66 6.04 13.32
C ASN A 198 -10.44 5.18 12.97
N PRO A 199 -9.20 5.70 13.07
CA PRO A 199 -8.00 4.97 12.68
C PRO A 199 -7.78 3.70 13.52
N ASN A 200 -8.34 3.59 14.72
CA ASN A 200 -8.22 2.36 15.53
C ASN A 200 -9.15 1.24 15.05
N LYS A 201 -10.13 1.56 14.20
CA LYS A 201 -11.15 0.63 13.70
C LYS A 201 -11.14 0.47 12.18
N HIS A 202 -10.70 1.49 11.46
CA HIS A 202 -10.84 1.58 10.00
C HIS A 202 -9.49 1.76 9.32
N PHE A 203 -9.41 1.26 8.10
CA PHE A 203 -8.37 1.64 7.15
C PHE A 203 -8.62 3.07 6.71
N LEU A 204 -7.59 3.91 6.76
CA LEU A 204 -7.65 5.32 6.38
C LEU A 204 -6.35 5.69 5.66
N ILE A 205 -6.46 6.51 4.62
CA ILE A 205 -5.29 7.15 4.02
C ILE A 205 -4.90 8.32 4.92
N LEU A 206 -3.73 8.24 5.53
CA LEU A 206 -3.22 9.25 6.47
C LEU A 206 -2.61 10.45 5.75
N GLY A 207 -2.10 10.23 4.54
CA GLY A 207 -1.48 11.26 3.71
C GLY A 207 -0.92 10.66 2.42
N GLY A 208 -0.58 11.51 1.47
CA GLY A 208 -0.12 11.08 0.15
C GLY A 208 0.57 12.20 -0.61
N SER A 209 1.31 11.84 -1.65
CA SER A 209 1.94 12.80 -2.56
C SER A 209 1.93 12.26 -3.97
N GLU A 210 1.54 13.11 -4.92
CA GLU A 210 1.80 12.87 -6.33
C GLU A 210 3.30 13.05 -6.57
N LEU A 211 3.89 12.13 -7.33
CA LEU A 211 5.30 12.12 -7.68
C LEU A 211 5.41 12.24 -9.19
N ASN A 212 6.42 12.95 -9.68
CA ASN A 212 6.77 12.79 -11.09
C ASN A 212 7.37 11.40 -11.33
N ILE A 213 7.48 11.01 -12.59
CA ILE A 213 7.90 9.65 -12.97
C ILE A 213 9.28 9.28 -12.43
N ASP A 214 10.24 10.21 -12.43
CA ASP A 214 11.60 9.95 -11.96
C ASP A 214 11.63 9.80 -10.43
N GLU A 215 10.95 10.70 -9.71
CA GLU A 215 10.77 10.62 -8.26
C GLU A 215 10.09 9.33 -7.83
N PHE A 216 9.07 8.90 -8.58
CA PHE A 216 8.36 7.65 -8.33
C PHE A 216 9.30 6.45 -8.40
N PHE A 217 10.06 6.29 -9.49
CA PHE A 217 10.94 5.12 -9.65
C PHE A 217 12.16 5.15 -8.74
N VAL A 218 12.68 6.33 -8.39
CA VAL A 218 13.73 6.46 -7.37
C VAL A 218 13.21 6.03 -6.01
N SER A 219 12.09 6.59 -5.56
CA SER A 219 11.48 6.26 -4.26
C SER A 219 11.07 4.79 -4.17
N LEU A 220 10.47 4.25 -5.24
CA LEU A 220 10.09 2.84 -5.33
C LEU A 220 11.33 1.93 -5.25
N GLY A 221 12.41 2.28 -5.96
CA GLY A 221 13.68 1.58 -5.92
C GLY A 221 14.28 1.54 -4.52
N GLU A 222 14.30 2.66 -3.81
CA GLU A 222 14.76 2.72 -2.43
C GLU A 222 13.93 1.82 -1.52
N ARG A 223 12.60 1.86 -1.63
CA ARG A 223 11.71 0.98 -0.86
C ARG A 223 11.99 -0.51 -1.08
N ILE A 224 12.21 -0.91 -2.34
CA ILE A 224 12.54 -2.29 -2.69
C ILE A 224 13.82 -2.74 -1.98
N THR A 225 14.86 -1.90 -1.98
CA THR A 225 16.16 -2.22 -1.37
C THR A 225 16.18 -2.22 0.16
N LEU A 226 15.11 -1.77 0.81
CA LEU A 226 14.95 -1.90 2.27
C LEU A 226 14.49 -3.31 2.69
N SER A 227 14.03 -4.12 1.74
CA SER A 227 13.62 -5.50 1.98
C SER A 227 14.73 -6.48 1.60
N ASP A 228 14.89 -7.57 2.36
CA ASP A 228 15.91 -8.58 2.08
C ASP A 228 15.69 -9.32 0.74
N GLU A 229 14.44 -9.35 0.24
CA GLU A 229 14.06 -10.07 -0.97
C GLU A 229 14.10 -9.21 -2.24
N ASN A 230 14.31 -7.89 -2.10
CA ASN A 230 14.23 -6.93 -3.20
C ASN A 230 12.98 -7.13 -4.08
N ASP A 231 11.82 -7.34 -3.45
CA ASP A 231 10.58 -7.69 -4.14
C ASP A 231 9.58 -6.54 -4.21
N LEU A 232 8.69 -6.61 -5.19
CA LEU A 232 7.50 -5.77 -5.28
C LEU A 232 6.31 -6.58 -5.76
N PHE A 233 5.12 -6.11 -5.45
CA PHE A 233 3.92 -6.60 -6.12
C PHE A 233 3.08 -5.45 -6.67
N VAL A 234 2.41 -5.71 -7.80
CA VAL A 234 1.41 -4.83 -8.39
C VAL A 234 0.02 -5.43 -8.17
N PHE A 235 -0.85 -4.72 -7.46
CA PHE A 235 -2.27 -5.06 -7.33
C PHE A 235 -3.10 -4.25 -8.33
N ILE A 236 -3.92 -4.96 -9.11
CA ILE A 236 -4.84 -4.39 -10.11
C ILE A 236 -6.26 -4.71 -9.65
N HIS A 237 -7.00 -3.68 -9.27
CA HIS A 237 -8.34 -3.85 -8.71
C HIS A 237 -9.38 -4.28 -9.77
N GLY A 238 -10.54 -4.73 -9.30
CA GLY A 238 -11.68 -5.10 -10.13
C GLY A 238 -12.66 -3.97 -10.40
N PHE A 239 -13.82 -4.35 -10.92
CA PHE A 239 -14.98 -3.51 -11.16
C PHE A 239 -15.49 -2.81 -9.87
N ASN A 240 -16.20 -1.69 -10.01
CA ASN A 240 -16.87 -1.00 -8.91
C ASN A 240 -15.92 -0.66 -7.75
N THR A 241 -14.73 -0.16 -8.08
CA THR A 241 -13.69 0.18 -7.10
C THR A 241 -13.20 1.60 -7.37
N ASN A 242 -13.25 2.49 -6.38
CA ASN A 242 -12.68 3.84 -6.50
C ASN A 242 -11.17 3.83 -6.19
N PHE A 243 -10.51 4.98 -6.35
CA PHE A 243 -9.06 5.11 -6.13
C PHE A 243 -8.65 4.74 -4.69
N GLN A 244 -9.30 5.34 -3.69
CA GLN A 244 -8.98 5.10 -2.28
C GLN A 244 -9.16 3.63 -1.88
N ASP A 245 -10.17 2.96 -2.44
CA ASP A 245 -10.44 1.53 -2.24
C ASP A 245 -9.32 0.65 -2.75
N ALA A 246 -8.78 0.95 -3.92
CA ALA A 246 -7.63 0.24 -4.49
C ALA A 246 -6.38 0.40 -3.61
N ILE A 247 -6.12 1.61 -3.13
CA ILE A 247 -5.00 1.94 -2.23
C ILE A 247 -5.12 1.16 -0.91
N MET A 248 -6.28 1.25 -0.24
CA MET A 248 -6.50 0.56 1.03
C MET A 248 -6.45 -0.97 0.87
N ARG A 249 -6.98 -1.51 -0.24
CA ARG A 249 -6.92 -2.94 -0.51
C ARG A 249 -5.48 -3.42 -0.67
N THR A 250 -4.68 -2.66 -1.40
CA THR A 250 -3.24 -2.94 -1.58
C THR A 250 -2.51 -2.93 -0.25
N ALA A 251 -2.77 -1.94 0.61
CA ALA A 251 -2.19 -1.87 1.95
C ALA A 251 -2.59 -3.05 2.83
N GLN A 252 -3.86 -3.46 2.78
CA GLN A 252 -4.38 -4.62 3.50
C GLN A 252 -3.69 -5.91 3.04
N ILE A 253 -3.55 -6.13 1.73
CA ILE A 253 -2.85 -7.30 1.17
C ILE A 253 -1.39 -7.32 1.64
N ALA A 254 -0.68 -6.19 1.49
CA ALA A 254 0.72 -6.09 1.89
C ALA A 254 0.92 -6.42 3.37
N TYR A 255 0.09 -5.84 4.23
CA TYR A 255 0.17 -6.08 5.67
C TYR A 255 -0.15 -7.54 6.01
N ASP A 256 -1.21 -8.09 5.43
CA ASP A 256 -1.67 -9.45 5.73
C ASP A 256 -0.70 -10.53 5.26
N LEU A 257 0.05 -10.26 4.20
CA LEU A 257 1.15 -11.11 3.74
C LEU A 257 2.42 -10.94 4.59
N GLY A 258 2.50 -9.92 5.45
CA GLY A 258 3.77 -9.50 6.05
C GLY A 258 4.80 -9.11 4.98
N PHE A 259 4.34 -8.56 3.85
CA PHE A 259 5.17 -8.24 2.69
C PHE A 259 6.16 -7.12 3.04
N GLN A 260 7.46 -7.39 2.88
CA GLN A 260 8.52 -6.46 3.25
C GLN A 260 8.91 -5.52 2.11
N GLY A 261 8.71 -5.96 0.85
CA GLY A 261 9.01 -5.18 -0.35
C GLY A 261 8.12 -3.97 -0.58
N ALA A 262 8.00 -3.58 -1.86
CA ALA A 262 7.17 -2.46 -2.26
C ALA A 262 5.78 -2.88 -2.76
N PRO A 263 4.69 -2.55 -2.04
CA PRO A 263 3.34 -2.76 -2.55
C PRO A 263 2.94 -1.60 -3.47
N VAL A 264 2.50 -1.95 -4.68
CA VAL A 264 2.12 -1.02 -5.73
C VAL A 264 0.67 -1.30 -6.14
N THR A 265 -0.15 -0.26 -6.27
CA THR A 265 -1.48 -0.37 -6.89
C THR A 265 -1.46 0.21 -8.29
N TYR A 266 -2.06 -0.49 -9.26
CA TYR A 266 -2.47 0.11 -10.52
C TYR A 266 -3.97 0.40 -10.43
N SER A 267 -4.35 1.68 -10.45
CA SER A 267 -5.73 2.11 -10.31
C SER A 267 -6.27 2.64 -11.64
N TRP A 268 -7.08 1.82 -12.32
CA TRP A 268 -7.71 2.16 -13.60
C TRP A 268 -9.07 2.83 -13.38
N PRO A 269 -9.63 3.60 -14.34
CA PRO A 269 -10.81 4.44 -14.15
C PRO A 269 -12.12 3.64 -14.15
N SER A 270 -12.29 2.82 -13.11
CA SER A 270 -13.59 2.29 -12.70
C SER A 270 -14.41 3.41 -12.08
N ASP A 271 -15.66 3.57 -12.51
CA ASP A 271 -16.58 4.60 -12.01
C ASP A 271 -17.10 4.27 -10.58
N GLY A 272 -16.70 3.14 -10.00
CA GLY A 272 -17.05 2.81 -8.62
C GLY A 272 -18.54 2.54 -8.40
N LYS A 273 -19.30 2.28 -9.48
CA LYS A 273 -20.75 2.08 -9.45
C LYS A 273 -21.15 0.83 -10.24
N VAL A 274 -22.07 0.06 -9.67
CA VAL A 274 -22.62 -1.17 -10.29
C VAL A 274 -23.27 -0.90 -11.66
N ILE A 275 -23.94 0.24 -11.82
CA ILE A 275 -24.64 0.59 -13.06
C ILE A 275 -23.68 0.95 -14.22
N SER A 276 -22.43 1.26 -13.90
CA SER A 276 -21.42 1.72 -14.85
C SER A 276 -20.62 0.57 -15.46
N TYR A 277 -21.11 -0.67 -15.37
CA TYR A 277 -20.40 -1.85 -15.85
C TYR A 277 -19.92 -1.74 -17.33
N PRO A 278 -20.76 -1.32 -18.30
CA PRO A 278 -20.29 -1.14 -19.68
C PRO A 278 -19.22 -0.05 -19.83
N TYR A 279 -19.29 1.01 -19.02
CA TYR A 279 -18.26 2.05 -19.00
C TYR A 279 -16.93 1.47 -18.48
N ASP A 280 -16.99 0.71 -17.39
CA ASP A 280 -15.83 0.06 -16.78
C ASP A 280 -15.16 -0.94 -17.74
N GLU A 281 -15.93 -1.64 -18.59
CA GLU A 281 -15.39 -2.52 -19.64
C GLU A 281 -14.55 -1.76 -20.68
N GLU A 282 -15.07 -0.63 -21.17
CA GLU A 282 -14.34 0.24 -22.10
C GLU A 282 -13.15 0.91 -21.41
N SER A 283 -13.26 1.20 -20.11
CA SER A 283 -12.21 1.87 -19.34
C SER A 283 -11.04 0.94 -19.06
N ILE A 284 -11.27 -0.32 -18.67
CA ILE A 284 -10.17 -1.28 -18.50
C ILE A 284 -9.49 -1.60 -19.85
N GLN A 285 -10.24 -1.59 -20.95
CA GLN A 285 -9.67 -1.73 -22.29
C GLN A 285 -8.75 -0.55 -22.63
N TYR A 286 -9.19 0.69 -22.36
CA TYR A 286 -8.37 1.89 -22.48
C TYR A 286 -7.08 1.79 -21.64
N SER A 287 -7.21 1.38 -20.38
CA SER A 287 -6.08 1.25 -19.44
C SER A 287 -5.11 0.13 -19.77
N SER A 288 -5.47 -0.83 -20.63
CA SER A 288 -4.61 -1.97 -20.95
C SER A 288 -3.27 -1.54 -21.54
N SER A 289 -3.24 -0.50 -22.37
CA SER A 289 -1.99 0.03 -22.94
C SER A 289 -1.15 0.74 -21.88
N HIS A 290 -1.76 1.58 -21.05
CA HIS A 290 -1.06 2.26 -19.96
C HIS A 290 -0.49 1.28 -18.94
N LEU A 291 -1.24 0.24 -18.59
CA LEU A 291 -0.77 -0.83 -17.71
C LEU A 291 0.42 -1.57 -18.32
N LYS A 292 0.37 -1.88 -19.62
CA LYS A 292 1.50 -2.50 -20.34
C LYS A 292 2.77 -1.65 -20.21
N ASP A 293 2.68 -0.36 -20.53
CA ASP A 293 3.81 0.57 -20.48
C ASP A 293 4.33 0.73 -19.05
N PHE A 294 3.43 0.76 -18.06
CA PHE A 294 3.81 0.78 -16.65
C PHE A 294 4.56 -0.47 -16.21
N LEU A 295 4.14 -1.67 -16.64
CA LEU A 295 4.83 -2.92 -16.31
C LEU A 295 6.21 -3.00 -16.97
N ILE A 296 6.37 -2.46 -18.19
CA ILE A 296 7.68 -2.29 -18.84
C ILE A 296 8.57 -1.40 -17.99
N ASP A 297 8.05 -0.24 -17.58
CA ASP A 297 8.79 0.73 -16.79
C ASP A 297 9.19 0.18 -15.41
N ILE A 298 8.30 -0.56 -14.72
CA ILE A 298 8.66 -1.27 -13.49
C ILE A 298 9.86 -2.18 -13.73
N ARG A 299 9.83 -3.01 -14.79
CA ARG A 299 10.91 -3.95 -15.06
C ARG A 299 12.21 -3.25 -15.45
N ALA A 300 12.12 -2.14 -16.18
CA ALA A 300 13.29 -1.43 -16.71
C ALA A 300 13.93 -0.47 -15.69
N LYS A 301 13.11 0.18 -14.84
CA LYS A 301 13.54 1.29 -13.97
C LYS A 301 13.70 0.89 -12.51
N THR A 302 13.25 -0.30 -12.10
CA THR A 302 13.49 -0.83 -10.75
C THR A 302 14.56 -1.91 -10.76
N LYS A 303 15.21 -2.13 -9.60
CA LYS A 303 16.13 -3.25 -9.36
C LYS A 303 15.44 -4.43 -8.66
N ALA A 304 14.12 -4.57 -8.82
CA ALA A 304 13.39 -5.64 -8.19
C ALA A 304 13.87 -7.00 -8.70
N GLU A 305 14.26 -7.88 -7.79
CA GLU A 305 14.59 -9.27 -8.09
C GLU A 305 13.32 -10.07 -8.38
N LYS A 306 12.25 -9.76 -7.65
CA LYS A 306 10.95 -10.43 -7.81
C LYS A 306 9.84 -9.42 -8.08
N ILE A 307 9.13 -9.61 -9.20
CA ILE A 307 7.96 -8.81 -9.55
C ILE A 307 6.74 -9.73 -9.54
N HIS A 308 5.84 -9.50 -8.60
CA HIS A 308 4.57 -10.22 -8.49
C HIS A 308 3.41 -9.36 -9.01
N VAL A 309 2.37 -9.99 -9.55
CA VAL A 309 1.16 -9.29 -10.00
C VAL A 309 -0.06 -10.03 -9.47
N ILE A 310 -0.99 -9.28 -8.89
CA ILE A 310 -2.31 -9.77 -8.46
C ILE A 310 -3.36 -8.95 -9.19
N ALA A 311 -4.19 -9.58 -10.02
CA ALA A 311 -5.32 -8.93 -10.66
C ALA A 311 -6.64 -9.52 -10.18
N HIS A 312 -7.59 -8.66 -9.85
CA HIS A 312 -8.91 -9.06 -9.35
C HIS A 312 -10.02 -8.80 -10.34
N SER A 313 -10.93 -9.77 -10.52
CA SER A 313 -12.16 -9.64 -11.31
C SER A 313 -11.89 -9.03 -12.70
N MET A 314 -12.56 -7.93 -13.06
CA MET A 314 -12.40 -7.23 -14.33
C MET A 314 -10.98 -6.70 -14.58
N GLY A 315 -10.18 -6.44 -13.54
CA GLY A 315 -8.78 -6.04 -13.66
C GLY A 315 -7.92 -7.10 -14.38
N ASN A 316 -8.35 -8.37 -14.36
CA ASN A 316 -7.70 -9.42 -15.13
C ASN A 316 -7.75 -9.16 -16.62
N ARG A 317 -8.81 -8.52 -17.15
CA ARG A 317 -8.90 -8.18 -18.59
C ARG A 317 -7.74 -7.27 -18.99
N GLY A 318 -7.50 -6.22 -18.19
CA GLY A 318 -6.40 -5.29 -18.40
C GLY A 318 -5.04 -5.97 -18.33
N LEU A 319 -4.81 -6.77 -17.29
CA LEU A 319 -3.56 -7.50 -17.12
C LEU A 319 -3.29 -8.46 -18.29
N THR A 320 -4.28 -9.28 -18.67
CA THR A 320 -4.10 -10.25 -19.75
C THR A 320 -3.88 -9.58 -21.09
N ASN A 321 -4.58 -8.46 -21.37
CA ASN A 321 -4.35 -7.69 -22.59
C ASN A 321 -2.95 -7.06 -22.61
N ALA A 322 -2.48 -6.53 -21.47
CA ALA A 322 -1.13 -6.00 -21.35
C ALA A 322 -0.08 -7.10 -21.63
N ILE A 323 -0.23 -8.29 -21.05
CA ILE A 323 0.69 -9.42 -21.28
C ILE A 323 0.67 -9.88 -22.74
N VAL A 324 -0.51 -9.94 -23.36
CA VAL A 324 -0.67 -10.24 -24.79
C VAL A 324 0.10 -9.22 -25.63
N GLY A 325 -0.07 -7.93 -25.37
CA GLY A 325 0.65 -6.86 -26.08
C GLY A 325 2.16 -6.94 -25.89
N LEU A 326 2.64 -7.20 -24.66
CA LEU A 326 4.05 -7.46 -24.38
C LEU A 326 4.58 -8.63 -25.21
N LYS A 327 3.82 -9.73 -25.32
CA LYS A 327 4.25 -10.89 -26.11
C LYS A 327 4.34 -10.56 -27.60
N GLU A 328 3.35 -9.85 -28.12
CA GLU A 328 3.28 -9.43 -29.53
C GLU A 328 4.39 -8.45 -29.91
N GLU A 329 4.81 -7.59 -28.97
CA GLU A 329 5.93 -6.67 -29.14
C GLU A 329 7.30 -7.31 -28.88
N GLY A 330 7.34 -8.60 -28.54
CA GLY A 330 8.58 -9.34 -28.31
C GLY A 330 9.29 -9.01 -26.99
N PHE A 331 8.58 -8.48 -25.98
CA PHE A 331 9.16 -8.05 -24.71
C PHE A 331 9.65 -9.20 -23.82
N PHE A 332 9.25 -10.44 -24.10
CA PHE A 332 9.78 -11.58 -23.35
C PHE A 332 9.92 -12.88 -24.13
N ASP A 333 11.13 -13.43 -24.01
CA ASP A 333 11.48 -14.84 -24.23
C ASP A 333 11.82 -15.57 -22.92
N GLU A 334 11.91 -14.82 -21.81
CA GLU A 334 12.19 -15.27 -20.43
C GLU A 334 11.14 -14.70 -19.45
N PHE A 335 11.07 -15.27 -18.24
CA PHE A 335 10.08 -14.87 -17.24
C PHE A 335 10.25 -13.40 -16.79
N ILE A 336 9.24 -12.55 -17.07
CA ILE A 336 9.18 -11.16 -16.58
C ILE A 336 8.73 -11.13 -15.11
N PHE A 337 7.73 -11.96 -14.80
CA PHE A 337 7.06 -11.96 -13.50
C PHE A 337 7.40 -13.21 -12.70
N ASN A 338 7.49 -13.09 -11.39
CA ASN A 338 7.70 -14.24 -10.51
C ASN A 338 6.38 -14.95 -10.25
N GLN A 339 5.35 -14.21 -9.88
CA GLN A 339 4.01 -14.76 -9.67
C GLN A 339 2.99 -13.88 -10.37
N ILE A 340 2.09 -14.50 -11.14
CA ILE A 340 0.84 -13.88 -11.59
C ILE A 340 -0.31 -14.59 -10.89
N ILE A 341 -1.14 -13.80 -10.23
CA ILE A 341 -2.33 -14.27 -9.54
C ILE A 341 -3.57 -13.69 -10.22
N LEU A 342 -4.36 -14.56 -10.83
CA LEU A 342 -5.65 -14.25 -11.44
C LEU A 342 -6.75 -14.54 -10.42
N ALA A 343 -7.15 -13.52 -9.67
CA ALA A 343 -8.16 -13.64 -8.62
C ALA A 343 -9.56 -13.42 -9.19
N ALA A 344 -10.37 -14.48 -9.23
CA ALA A 344 -11.73 -14.52 -9.76
C ALA A 344 -11.89 -13.80 -11.12
N PRO A 345 -11.13 -14.18 -12.16
CA PRO A 345 -11.05 -13.44 -13.41
C PRO A 345 -12.41 -13.33 -14.13
N ASP A 346 -12.84 -12.08 -14.38
CA ASP A 346 -13.99 -11.77 -15.23
C ASP A 346 -13.53 -11.74 -16.69
N ILE A 347 -13.21 -12.92 -17.25
CA ILE A 347 -12.83 -13.11 -18.65
C ILE A 347 -13.68 -14.22 -19.24
N ASP A 348 -14.13 -14.06 -20.48
CA ASP A 348 -14.76 -15.14 -21.24
C ASP A 348 -13.80 -16.35 -21.37
N VAL A 349 -14.25 -17.54 -20.94
CA VAL A 349 -13.45 -18.77 -20.99
C VAL A 349 -12.93 -19.08 -22.39
N GLN A 350 -13.76 -18.90 -23.44
CA GLN A 350 -13.36 -19.19 -24.81
C GLN A 350 -12.30 -18.20 -25.29
N VAL A 351 -12.44 -16.92 -24.98
CA VAL A 351 -11.42 -15.90 -25.29
C VAL A 351 -10.11 -16.23 -24.57
N PHE A 352 -10.19 -16.59 -23.29
CA PHE A 352 -9.01 -16.93 -22.51
C PHE A 352 -8.24 -18.11 -23.11
N LEU A 353 -8.93 -19.23 -23.34
CA LEU A 353 -8.33 -20.46 -23.84
C LEU A 353 -7.79 -20.32 -25.27
N SER A 354 -8.52 -19.64 -26.16
CA SER A 354 -8.17 -19.56 -27.58
C SER A 354 -7.11 -18.50 -27.89
N THR A 355 -7.10 -17.40 -27.14
CA THR A 355 -6.38 -16.17 -27.54
C THR A 355 -5.37 -15.71 -26.50
N ILE A 356 -5.68 -15.83 -25.21
CA ILE A 356 -4.87 -15.25 -24.13
C ILE A 356 -3.83 -16.25 -23.63
N VAL A 357 -4.24 -17.44 -23.16
CA VAL A 357 -3.33 -18.45 -22.57
C VAL A 357 -2.14 -18.78 -23.46
N PRO A 358 -2.29 -18.96 -24.80
CA PRO A 358 -1.15 -19.24 -25.67
C PRO A 358 -0.06 -18.15 -25.62
N LYS A 359 -0.45 -16.88 -25.36
CA LYS A 359 0.46 -15.73 -25.31
C LYS A 359 1.00 -15.45 -23.91
N MET A 360 0.38 -16.01 -22.87
CA MET A 360 0.89 -15.95 -21.50
C MET A 360 2.00 -16.97 -21.21
N GLN A 361 2.34 -17.86 -22.16
CA GLN A 361 3.43 -18.80 -21.97
C GLN A 361 4.75 -18.06 -21.70
N LYS A 362 5.45 -18.48 -20.64
CA LYS A 362 6.72 -17.90 -20.17
C LYS A 362 6.66 -16.44 -19.71
N CYS A 363 5.49 -15.82 -19.55
CA CYS A 363 5.43 -14.47 -18.97
C CYS A 363 5.76 -14.47 -17.47
N SER A 364 5.49 -15.59 -16.78
CA SER A 364 5.74 -15.74 -15.36
C SER A 364 6.27 -17.11 -14.97
N GLN A 365 7.08 -17.18 -13.91
CA GLN A 365 7.52 -18.45 -13.33
C GLN A 365 6.33 -19.32 -12.88
N ARG A 366 5.25 -18.69 -12.41
CA ARG A 366 4.02 -19.37 -12.03
C ARG A 366 2.80 -18.47 -12.18
N ILE A 367 1.73 -19.05 -12.72
CA ILE A 367 0.41 -18.42 -12.82
C ILE A 367 -0.55 -19.23 -11.96
N THR A 368 -1.22 -18.58 -11.00
CA THR A 368 -2.27 -19.19 -10.17
C THR A 368 -3.60 -18.50 -10.42
N LEU A 369 -4.64 -19.27 -10.68
CA LEU A 369 -6.01 -18.81 -10.88
C LEU A 369 -6.85 -19.24 -9.69
N TYR A 370 -7.42 -18.26 -8.97
CA TYR A 370 -8.39 -18.52 -7.91
C TYR A 370 -9.81 -18.38 -8.46
N ALA A 371 -10.55 -19.49 -8.54
CA ALA A 371 -11.95 -19.51 -8.95
C ALA A 371 -12.87 -19.55 -7.73
N SER A 372 -14.10 -19.04 -7.84
CA SER A 372 -15.09 -19.10 -6.76
C SER A 372 -16.52 -19.22 -7.28
N SER A 373 -17.32 -20.12 -6.70
CA SER A 373 -18.76 -20.26 -6.97
C SER A 373 -19.61 -19.20 -6.26
N GLU A 374 -19.05 -18.54 -5.25
CA GLU A 374 -19.74 -17.55 -4.41
C GLU A 374 -19.53 -16.10 -4.87
N ASP A 375 -18.80 -15.89 -5.97
CA ASP A 375 -18.52 -14.56 -6.49
C ASP A 375 -19.79 -13.91 -7.11
N ARG A 376 -20.34 -12.93 -6.39
CA ARG A 376 -21.50 -12.14 -6.84
C ARG A 376 -21.18 -11.24 -8.04
N ALA A 377 -19.95 -10.77 -8.17
CA ALA A 377 -19.53 -9.93 -9.30
C ALA A 377 -19.47 -10.75 -10.60
N LEU A 378 -19.00 -12.01 -10.53
CA LEU A 378 -19.04 -12.92 -11.68
C LEU A 378 -20.47 -13.32 -12.06
N LYS A 379 -21.35 -13.55 -11.07
CA LYS A 379 -22.80 -13.78 -11.33
C LYS A 379 -23.44 -12.59 -12.05
N LEU A 380 -23.09 -11.35 -11.65
CA LEU A 380 -23.53 -10.13 -12.33
C LEU A 380 -22.97 -10.05 -13.76
N SER A 381 -21.66 -10.26 -13.94
CA SER A 381 -21.01 -10.27 -15.26
C SER A 381 -21.70 -11.26 -16.20
N ARG A 382 -21.93 -12.50 -15.75
CA ARG A 382 -22.63 -13.53 -16.52
C ARG A 382 -24.04 -13.10 -16.92
N SER A 383 -24.77 -12.42 -16.02
CA SER A 383 -26.10 -11.88 -16.32
C SER A 383 -26.06 -10.81 -17.42
N ILE A 384 -25.07 -9.92 -17.39
CA ILE A 384 -24.89 -8.87 -18.41
C ILE A 384 -24.49 -9.50 -19.76
N HIS A 385 -23.68 -10.55 -19.72
CA HIS A 385 -23.10 -11.19 -20.90
C HIS A 385 -23.86 -12.43 -21.36
N LYS A 386 -25.19 -12.40 -21.26
CA LYS A 386 -26.07 -13.45 -21.82
C LYS A 386 -25.69 -14.88 -21.41
N SER A 387 -25.28 -15.07 -20.16
CA SER A 387 -24.86 -16.37 -19.59
C SER A 387 -23.56 -16.96 -20.13
N ILE A 388 -22.67 -16.15 -20.69
CA ILE A 388 -21.29 -16.56 -21.01
C ILE A 388 -20.54 -16.91 -19.71
N ILE A 389 -19.88 -18.07 -19.72
CA ILE A 389 -19.11 -18.57 -18.58
C ILE A 389 -17.86 -17.71 -18.38
N ARG A 390 -17.61 -17.32 -17.14
CA ARG A 390 -16.43 -16.58 -16.72
C ARG A 390 -15.35 -17.49 -16.17
N LEU A 391 -14.12 -17.16 -16.49
CA LEU A 391 -12.93 -17.91 -16.11
C LEU A 391 -12.78 -18.10 -14.59
N GLY A 392 -13.25 -17.13 -13.80
CA GLY A 392 -13.24 -17.22 -12.34
C GLY A 392 -14.40 -18.00 -11.72
N GLU A 393 -15.34 -18.53 -12.51
CA GLU A 393 -16.41 -19.39 -11.96
C GLU A 393 -15.85 -20.78 -11.58
N SER A 394 -16.32 -21.31 -10.46
CA SER A 394 -15.95 -22.65 -9.95
C SER A 394 -17.11 -23.66 -10.09
N GLY A 395 -17.01 -24.83 -9.46
CA GLY A 395 -18.00 -25.90 -9.54
C GLY A 395 -18.08 -26.50 -10.95
N ASP A 396 -19.29 -26.62 -11.50
CA ASP A 396 -19.51 -27.16 -12.86
C ASP A 396 -18.85 -26.32 -13.97
N TYR A 397 -18.43 -25.10 -13.66
CA TYR A 397 -17.83 -24.15 -14.60
C TYR A 397 -16.31 -23.97 -14.42
N ILE A 398 -15.69 -24.69 -13.48
CA ILE A 398 -14.26 -24.57 -13.23
C ILE A 398 -13.46 -24.88 -14.49
N THR A 399 -12.55 -23.97 -14.83
CA THR A 399 -11.74 -24.06 -16.05
C THR A 399 -10.27 -24.31 -15.67
N CYS A 400 -9.74 -25.46 -16.09
CA CYS A 400 -8.34 -25.82 -15.87
C CYS A 400 -7.54 -25.62 -17.15
N CYS A 401 -6.36 -24.99 -17.03
CA CYS A 401 -5.47 -24.72 -18.16
C CYS A 401 -4.08 -25.30 -17.90
N HIS A 402 -3.46 -25.89 -18.92
CA HIS A 402 -2.07 -26.32 -18.81
C HIS A 402 -1.15 -25.12 -18.52
N GLY A 403 -0.26 -25.26 -17.54
CA GLY A 403 0.65 -24.21 -17.11
C GLY A 403 0.04 -23.16 -16.17
N ILE A 404 -1.21 -23.36 -15.72
CA ILE A 404 -1.88 -22.50 -14.73
C ILE A 404 -2.39 -23.36 -13.58
N ASP A 405 -1.95 -23.02 -12.36
CA ASP A 405 -2.45 -23.67 -11.15
C ASP A 405 -3.87 -23.17 -10.88
N THR A 406 -4.87 -24.02 -11.10
CA THR A 406 -6.27 -23.69 -10.87
C THR A 406 -6.66 -24.09 -9.46
N VAL A 407 -7.05 -23.12 -8.64
CA VAL A 407 -7.43 -23.30 -7.24
C VAL A 407 -8.88 -22.87 -7.04
N ASP A 408 -9.73 -23.79 -6.62
CA ASP A 408 -11.07 -23.52 -6.14
C ASP A 408 -11.02 -22.88 -4.74
N ALA A 409 -11.34 -21.60 -4.69
CA ALA A 409 -11.40 -20.78 -3.50
C ALA A 409 -12.84 -20.62 -2.96
N SER A 410 -13.81 -21.41 -3.45
CA SER A 410 -15.22 -21.32 -3.03
C SER A 410 -15.43 -21.56 -1.52
N ASN A 411 -14.59 -22.41 -0.92
CA ASN A 411 -14.64 -22.71 0.53
C ASN A 411 -13.90 -21.68 1.39
N THR A 412 -13.37 -20.61 0.80
CA THR A 412 -12.70 -19.52 1.54
C THR A 412 -13.60 -18.30 1.66
N ASP A 413 -13.32 -17.44 2.65
CA ASP A 413 -14.06 -16.20 2.85
C ASP A 413 -14.07 -15.38 1.54
N PRO A 414 -15.26 -15.10 0.96
CA PRO A 414 -15.36 -14.43 -0.33
C PRO A 414 -14.82 -13.00 -0.28
N SER A 415 -14.58 -12.39 0.89
CA SER A 415 -14.13 -10.99 1.05
C SER A 415 -12.93 -10.55 0.22
N PHE A 416 -12.02 -11.46 -0.14
CA PHE A 416 -10.88 -11.21 -1.03
C PHE A 416 -11.24 -11.27 -2.51
N LEU A 417 -12.28 -12.04 -2.88
CA LEU A 417 -12.70 -12.31 -4.26
C LEU A 417 -14.03 -11.62 -4.64
N GLY A 418 -14.83 -11.13 -3.69
CA GLY A 418 -16.09 -10.43 -3.90
C GLY A 418 -16.72 -9.98 -2.58
N HIS A 419 -17.29 -8.77 -2.52
CA HIS A 419 -17.80 -8.13 -1.30
C HIS A 419 -18.60 -9.07 -0.36
N GLY A 420 -18.04 -9.34 0.82
CA GLY A 420 -18.66 -10.07 1.92
C GLY A 420 -17.83 -9.93 3.20
N TYR A 421 -18.45 -9.95 4.37
CA TYR A 421 -17.85 -9.66 5.67
C TYR A 421 -17.57 -10.94 6.47
N PHE A 422 -16.39 -10.98 7.11
CA PHE A 422 -15.98 -11.76 8.29
C PHE A 422 -16.24 -13.29 8.32
N ALA A 423 -15.18 -14.11 8.23
CA ALA A 423 -14.54 -14.77 9.38
C ALA A 423 -13.30 -15.64 9.04
N SER A 424 -12.29 -15.51 9.93
CA SER A 424 -11.19 -16.44 10.26
C SER A 424 -10.15 -16.81 9.19
N THR A 425 -8.92 -16.31 9.39
CA THR A 425 -7.64 -16.85 8.88
C THR A 425 -7.66 -17.31 7.43
N SER A 426 -7.68 -16.37 6.47
CA SER A 426 -7.80 -16.65 5.03
C SER A 426 -6.73 -17.65 4.55
N PRO A 427 -7.10 -18.90 4.23
CA PRO A 427 -6.19 -19.87 3.62
C PRO A 427 -5.54 -19.32 2.34
N LEU A 428 -6.28 -18.45 1.64
CA LEU A 428 -5.84 -17.73 0.45
C LEU A 428 -4.68 -16.78 0.71
N ILE A 429 -4.70 -15.96 1.78
CA ILE A 429 -3.56 -15.10 2.12
C ILE A 429 -2.32 -15.93 2.42
N ASN A 430 -2.46 -17.03 3.19
CA ASN A 430 -1.35 -17.92 3.44
C ASN A 430 -0.82 -18.56 2.14
N ASP A 431 -1.70 -18.94 1.23
CA ASP A 431 -1.34 -19.52 -0.05
C ASP A 431 -0.59 -18.53 -0.96
N ILE A 432 -1.04 -17.27 -1.01
CA ILE A 432 -0.31 -16.17 -1.67
C ILE A 432 1.06 -15.95 -1.01
N TYR A 433 1.15 -16.02 0.33
CA TYR A 433 2.42 -15.95 1.03
C TYR A 433 3.37 -17.09 0.61
N GLN A 434 2.88 -18.33 0.49
CA GLN A 434 3.69 -19.46 0.00
C GLN A 434 4.18 -19.23 -1.43
N LEU A 435 3.34 -18.67 -2.30
CA LEU A 435 3.71 -18.33 -3.68
C LEU A 435 4.79 -17.24 -3.73
N PHE A 436 4.59 -16.14 -3.00
CA PHE A 436 5.50 -14.98 -3.04
C PHE A 436 6.85 -15.32 -2.41
N ARG A 437 6.82 -15.95 -1.23
CA ARG A 437 8.03 -16.21 -0.45
C ARG A 437 8.86 -17.37 -1.02
N PHE A 438 8.20 -18.45 -1.43
CA PHE A 438 8.88 -19.72 -1.72
C PHE A 438 8.67 -20.25 -3.14
N ASN A 439 7.81 -19.61 -3.95
CA ASN A 439 7.41 -20.13 -5.26
C ASN A 439 6.94 -21.60 -5.20
N HIS A 440 6.26 -21.97 -4.11
CA HIS A 440 5.81 -23.34 -3.91
C HIS A 440 4.82 -23.75 -5.00
N ALA A 441 5.08 -24.90 -5.61
CA ALA A 441 4.11 -25.59 -6.45
C ALA A 441 2.88 -26.01 -5.62
N PRO A 442 1.69 -26.17 -6.22
CA PRO A 442 0.45 -26.47 -5.51
C PRO A 442 0.52 -27.65 -4.52
N GLU A 443 1.32 -28.67 -4.84
CA GLU A 443 1.54 -29.87 -4.01
C GLU A 443 2.20 -29.52 -2.67
N ASN A 444 3.00 -28.45 -2.65
CA ASN A 444 3.73 -27.94 -1.49
C ASN A 444 2.96 -26.82 -0.77
N ARG A 445 1.74 -26.53 -1.20
CA ARG A 445 0.83 -25.56 -0.57
C ARG A 445 -0.23 -26.31 0.23
N ASN A 446 -0.99 -25.61 1.08
CA ASN A 446 -2.01 -26.23 1.94
C ASN A 446 -3.30 -26.54 1.14
N LEU A 447 -3.15 -27.28 0.05
CA LEU A 447 -4.17 -27.55 -0.95
C LEU A 447 -4.41 -29.06 -1.07
N LEU A 448 -5.63 -29.42 -1.44
CA LEU A 448 -6.04 -30.77 -1.85
C LEU A 448 -6.04 -30.84 -3.36
N ASN A 449 -5.42 -31.88 -3.90
CA ASN A 449 -5.54 -32.22 -5.31
C ASN A 449 -6.91 -32.88 -5.55
N ILE A 450 -7.67 -32.33 -6.49
CA ILE A 450 -8.92 -32.89 -6.96
C ILE A 450 -8.72 -33.36 -8.41
N GLU A 451 -8.74 -34.69 -8.59
CA GLU A 451 -8.67 -35.33 -9.89
C GLU A 451 -10.08 -35.69 -10.37
N THR A 452 -10.40 -35.30 -11.60
CA THR A 452 -11.61 -35.72 -12.32
C THR A 452 -11.21 -36.49 -13.57
N ASP A 453 -12.17 -37.15 -14.23
CA ASP A 453 -11.93 -37.85 -15.50
C ASP A 453 -11.36 -36.95 -16.61
N LYS A 454 -11.48 -35.63 -16.49
CA LYS A 454 -11.14 -34.66 -17.55
C LYS A 454 -10.02 -33.69 -17.19
N PHE A 455 -9.86 -33.36 -15.91
CA PHE A 455 -8.92 -32.34 -15.46
C PHE A 455 -8.58 -32.49 -13.98
N GLN A 456 -7.47 -31.87 -13.61
CA GLN A 456 -6.96 -31.75 -12.24
C GLN A 456 -7.02 -30.29 -11.80
N TYR A 457 -7.49 -30.05 -10.57
CA TYR A 457 -7.44 -28.74 -9.93
C TYR A 457 -7.16 -28.87 -8.43
N TRP A 458 -7.03 -27.74 -7.75
CA TRP A 458 -6.70 -27.68 -6.34
C TRP A 458 -7.83 -27.05 -5.54
N GLN A 459 -7.98 -27.42 -4.28
CA GLN A 459 -8.92 -26.79 -3.36
C GLN A 459 -8.26 -26.56 -2.00
N PHE A 460 -8.68 -25.55 -1.25
CA PHE A 460 -8.22 -25.39 0.13
C PHE A 460 -8.67 -26.56 1.02
N LYS A 461 -7.77 -27.02 1.90
CA LYS A 461 -8.03 -28.08 2.89
C LYS A 461 -9.06 -27.70 3.94
#